data_AF-A0A2M8L3N1-F1
#
_entry.id   AF-A0A2M8L3N1-F1
#
_cell.length_a   1.000
_cell.length_b   1.000
_cell.length_c   1.000
_cell.angle_alpha   90.00
_cell.angle_beta   90.00
_cell.angle_gamma   90.00
#
_symmetry.space_group_name_H-M   'P 1'
#
loop_
_entity.id
_entity.type
_entity.pdbx_description
1 polymer ?
#
loop_
_entity_poly.entity_id
_entity_poly.type
_entity_poly.pdbx_seq_one_letter_code
_entity_poly.pdbx_strand_id
1 'polypeptide(L)' 'MGFKMAKKSQIKVNSHLLTDISQALKDLGGWGSVEVYVQNGTVTQITKRAIKKTNHSLESTT' A
#
# COMPACT_ATOMS: atom_id res chain seq x y z
N MET A 1 -29.20 -16.64 15.98
CA MET A 1 -28.10 -16.88 15.03
C MET A 1 -26.94 -15.98 15.41
N GLY A 2 -25.87 -16.52 15.99
CA GLY A 2 -24.69 -15.75 16.39
C GLY A 2 -23.62 -15.80 15.31
N PHE A 3 -23.10 -14.65 14.88
CA PHE A 3 -21.96 -14.59 13.98
C PHE A 3 -20.73 -15.15 14.69
N LYS A 4 -20.26 -16.32 14.27
CA LYS A 4 -18.97 -16.87 14.70
C LYS A 4 -17.87 -15.96 14.15
N MET A 5 -17.32 -15.10 15.00
CA MET A 5 -16.06 -14.40 14.74
C MET A 5 -14.99 -15.46 14.46
N ALA A 6 -14.53 -15.56 13.22
CA ALA A 6 -13.42 -16.41 12.86
C ALA A 6 -12.21 -16.02 13.73
N LYS A 7 -11.58 -17.00 14.40
CA LYS A 7 -10.30 -16.78 15.08
C LYS A 7 -9.37 -16.11 14.08
N LYS A 8 -8.87 -14.91 14.42
CA LYS A 8 -7.87 -14.17 13.64
C LYS A 8 -6.74 -15.15 13.37
N SER A 9 -6.67 -15.67 12.15
CA SER A 9 -5.54 -16.49 11.72
C SER A 9 -4.33 -15.60 11.94
N GLN A 10 -3.46 -15.98 12.88
CA GLN A 10 -2.18 -15.31 13.07
C GLN A 10 -1.31 -15.75 11.90
N ILE A 11 -1.63 -15.25 10.72
CA ILE A 11 -0.73 -15.31 9.57
C ILE A 11 0.50 -14.54 10.04
N LYS A 12 1.57 -15.28 10.33
CA LYS A 12 2.86 -14.69 10.64
C LYS A 12 3.36 -14.04 9.35
N VAL A 13 3.05 -12.75 9.20
CA VAL A 13 3.58 -11.95 8.11
C VAL A 13 5.07 -11.75 8.37
N ASN A 14 5.88 -12.01 7.35
CA ASN A 14 7.32 -11.79 7.43
C ASN A 14 7.59 -10.30 7.78
N SER A 15 8.37 -10.06 8.84
CA SER A 15 8.72 -8.70 9.28
C SER A 15 9.49 -7.92 8.20
N HIS A 16 10.28 -8.60 7.38
CA HIS A 16 10.98 -7.98 6.25
C HIS A 16 9.99 -7.39 5.24
N LEU A 17 8.94 -8.15 4.90
CA LEU A 17 7.91 -7.69 3.97
C LEU A 17 7.17 -6.45 4.52
N LEU A 18 6.89 -6.42 5.82
CA LEU A 18 6.29 -5.24 6.46
C LEU A 18 7.21 -4.03 6.38
N THR A 19 8.51 -4.22 6.60
CA THR A 19 9.52 -3.17 6.45
C THR A 19 9.58 -2.65 5.02
N ASP A 20 9.61 -3.55 4.03
CA ASP A 20 9.70 -3.18 2.61
C ASP A 20 8.47 -2.39 2.15
N ILE A 21 7.27 -2.84 2.52
CA ILE A 21 6.02 -2.12 2.21
C ILE A 21 5.99 -0.76 2.92
N SER A 22 6.41 -0.71 4.18
CA SER A 22 6.46 0.54 4.95
C SER A 22 7.43 1.54 4.34
N GLN A 23 8.59 1.07 3.87
CA GLN A 23 9.57 1.92 3.20
C GLN A 23 9.04 2.40 1.84
N ALA A 24 8.44 1.51 1.04
CA ALA A 24 7.86 1.87 -0.25
C ALA A 24 6.78 2.97 -0.12
N LEU A 25 5.94 2.90 0.93
CA LEU A 25 4.94 3.93 1.23
C LEU A 25 5.58 5.27 1.63
N LYS A 26 6.63 5.26 2.46
CA LYS A 26 7.35 6.48 2.85
C LYS A 26 8.02 7.14 1.63
N ASP A 27 8.60 6.32 0.77
CA ASP A 27 9.31 6.79 -0.43
C ASP A 27 8.39 7.47 -1.45
N LEU A 28 7.07 7.29 -1.37
CA LEU A 28 6.14 8.03 -2.24
C LEU A 28 6.19 9.54 -1.98
N GLY A 29 6.54 9.98 -0.76
CA GLY A 29 6.74 11.39 -0.41
C GLY A 29 5.52 12.29 -0.67
N GLY A 30 4.32 11.71 -0.82
CA GLY A 30 3.14 12.41 -1.30
C GLY A 30 2.09 11.44 -1.86
N TRP A 31 1.65 11.70 -3.09
CA TRP A 31 0.60 10.91 -3.74
C TRP A 31 1.22 9.78 -4.54
N GLY A 32 0.53 8.65 -4.66
CA GLY A 32 1.03 7.53 -5.44
C GLY A 32 0.29 6.23 -5.21
N SER A 33 0.85 5.15 -5.76
CA SER A 33 0.45 3.77 -5.49
C SER A 33 1.65 2.93 -5.08
N VAL A 34 1.40 1.96 -4.22
CA VAL A 34 2.28 0.81 -3.99
C VAL A 34 1.51 -0.43 -4.44
N GLU A 35 2.13 -1.23 -5.29
CA GLU A 35 1.56 -2.43 -5.90
C GLU A 35 2.40 -3.63 -5.46
N VAL A 36 1.75 -4.66 -4.94
CA VAL A 36 2.41 -5.89 -4.45
C VAL A 36 2.04 -7.04 -5.37
N TYR A 37 3.05 -7.65 -5.97
CA TYR A 37 2.90 -8.81 -6.83
C TYR A 37 3.23 -10.09 -6.05
N VAL A 38 2.30 -11.04 -6.10
CA VAL A 38 2.41 -12.32 -5.40
C VAL A 38 2.38 -13.45 -6.42
N GLN A 39 3.35 -14.35 -6.34
CA GLN A 39 3.41 -15.58 -7.12
C GLN A 39 3.70 -16.75 -6.19
N ASN A 40 2.99 -17.86 -6.37
CA ASN A 40 3.16 -19.07 -5.53
C ASN A 40 3.10 -18.78 -4.01
N GLY A 41 2.21 -17.89 -3.59
CA GLY A 41 2.06 -17.50 -2.18
C GLY A 41 3.20 -16.64 -1.61
N THR A 42 4.13 -16.18 -2.44
CA THR A 42 5.28 -15.36 -2.05
C THR A 42 5.24 -14.01 -2.78
N VAL A 43 5.54 -12.93 -2.06
CA VAL A 43 5.73 -11.62 -2.68
C VAL A 43 7.02 -11.66 -3.51
N THR A 44 6.89 -11.42 -4.81
CA THR A 44 8.03 -11.43 -5.74
C THR A 44 8.48 -10.04 -6.15
N GLN A 45 7.57 -9.06 -6.08
CA GLN A 45 7.87 -7.68 -6.45
C GLN A 45 6.98 -6.70 -5.71
N ILE A 46 7.57 -5.55 -5.36
CA ILE A 46 6.86 -4.37 -4.89
C ILE A 46 7.19 -3.24 -5.86
N THR A 47 6.18 -2.71 -6.53
CA THR A 47 6.30 -1.54 -7.40
C THR A 47 5.74 -0.33 -6.69
N LYS A 48 6.39 0.83 -6.84
CA LYS A 48 5.89 2.12 -6.36
C LYS A 48 5.79 3.10 -7.50
N ARG A 49 4.70 3.86 -7.54
CA ARG A 49 4.47 4.93 -8.51
C ARG A 49 4.17 6.22 -7.75
N ALA A 50 5.14 7.12 -7.68
CA ALA A 50 4.91 8.46 -7.16
C ALA A 50 4.11 9.28 -8.19
N ILE A 51 3.10 9.98 -7.71
CA ILE A 51 2.22 10.85 -8.50
C ILE A 51 2.43 12.27 -7.98
N LYS A 52 2.96 13.14 -8.84
CA LYS A 52 2.98 14.58 -8.56
C LYS A 52 1.69 15.17 -9.11
N LYS A 53 0.80 15.63 -8.24
CA LYS A 53 -0.35 16.44 -8.67
C LYS A 53 0.15 17.81 -9.10
N THR A 54 -0.16 18.21 -10.32
CA THR A 54 0.35 19.46 -10.90
C THR A 54 -0.62 20.64 -10.80
N ASN A 55 -1.91 20.46 -10.49
CA ASN A 55 -2.86 21.58 -10.41
C ASN A 55 -4.02 21.31 -9.43
N HIS A 56 -4.10 22.09 -8.35
CA HIS A 56 -5.34 22.41 -7.64
C HIS A 56 -5.30 23.90 -7.22
N SER A 57 -5.21 24.77 -8.23
CA SER A 57 -5.83 26.09 -8.15
C SER A 57 -6.40 26.36 -9.53
N LEU A 58 -7.65 25.96 -9.74
CA LEU A 58 -8.47 26.78 -10.63
C LEU A 58 -8.73 28.01 -9.77
N GLU A 59 -7.85 29.01 -9.89
CA GLU A 59 -8.22 30.35 -9.45
C GLU A 59 -9.47 30.69 -10.26
N SER A 60 -10.63 30.60 -9.61
CA SER A 60 -11.84 31.23 -10.08
C SER A 60 -11.60 32.73 -9.97
N THR A 61 -10.88 33.31 -10.93
CA THR A 61 -10.78 34.75 -11.08
C THR A 61 -12.20 35.26 -11.34
N THR A 62 -12.81 35.83 -10.31
CA THR A 62 -14.02 36.66 -10.38
C THR A 62 -13.59 38.10 -10.51
#